data_AF-A0A1J1JAQ1-F1
#
_entry.id   AF-A0A1J1JAQ1-F1
#
_cell.length_a   1.000
_cell.length_b   1.000
_cell.length_c   1.000
_cell.angle_alpha   90.00
_cell.angle_beta   90.00
_cell.angle_gamma   90.00
#
_symmetry.space_group_name_H-M   'P 1'
#
loop_
_entity.id
_entity.type
_entity.pdbx_description
1 polymer ?
#
loop_
_entity_poly.entity_id
_entity_poly.type
_entity_poly.pdbx_seq_one_letter_code
_entity_poly.pdbx_strand_id
1 'polypeptide(L)'
;MKIYTKNELKAELARIRELGYIQNARKGNDGGIGNTLEDLLGITENNLPIPNAAEWELKTQRINTTSLTTLFHFEPSPTALKLVPSLLLPCYGWRHKQAGKKYPETEMSFRQTIHGLNRSDRGFQVIVDETSKKVLISFDYQFVAEKHDQWLQRFENGVGINQLNPLYLLKNNQ
;
A
#
# COMPACT_ATOMS: atom_id res chain seq x y z
N MET A 1 -25.33 -0.47 -11.48
CA MET A 1 -24.76 0.43 -10.44
C MET A 1 -25.78 1.50 -10.13
N LYS A 2 -26.22 1.61 -8.87
CA LYS A 2 -27.13 2.67 -8.46
C LYS A 2 -26.35 3.99 -8.40
N ILE A 3 -26.82 5.00 -9.11
CA ILE A 3 -26.22 6.34 -9.11
C ILE A 3 -26.91 7.14 -8.01
N TYR A 4 -26.11 7.83 -7.20
CA TYR A 4 -26.60 8.67 -6.11
C TYR A 4 -26.27 10.13 -6.39
N THR A 5 -27.27 11.00 -6.24
CA THR A 5 -27.02 12.43 -5.99
C THR A 5 -26.49 12.61 -4.56
N LYS A 6 -25.87 13.76 -4.29
CA LYS A 6 -25.38 14.12 -2.95
C LYS A 6 -26.46 14.00 -1.86
N ASN A 7 -27.69 14.43 -2.16
CA ASN A 7 -28.78 14.40 -1.17
C ASN A 7 -29.28 12.97 -0.92
N GLU A 8 -29.39 12.16 -1.97
CA GLU A 8 -29.76 10.74 -1.83
C GLU A 8 -28.69 9.97 -1.06
N LEU A 9 -27.41 10.20 -1.34
CA LEU A 9 -26.31 9.56 -0.61
C LEU A 9 -26.36 9.91 0.88
N LYS A 10 -26.58 11.19 1.23
CA LYS A 10 -26.73 11.62 2.62
C LYS A 10 -27.93 10.96 3.32
N ALA A 11 -29.08 10.90 2.64
CA ALA A 11 -30.28 10.27 3.17
C ALA A 11 -30.06 8.78 3.41
N GLU A 12 -29.39 8.09 2.49
CA GLU A 12 -29.12 6.66 2.61
C GLU A 12 -28.10 6.35 3.71
N LEU A 13 -27.04 7.15 3.86
CA LEU A 13 -26.10 7.03 4.97
C LEU A 13 -26.76 7.28 6.32
N ALA A 14 -27.69 8.24 6.41
CA ALA A 14 -28.48 8.47 7.62
C ALA A 14 -29.39 7.26 7.91
N ARG A 15 -30.07 6.70 6.90
CA ARG A 15 -30.88 5.48 7.05
C ARG A 15 -30.04 4.31 7.55
N ILE A 16 -28.84 4.10 7.00
CA ILE A 16 -27.91 3.05 7.41
C ILE A 16 -27.48 3.23 8.86
N ARG A 17 -27.22 4.47 9.31
CA ARG A 17 -26.90 4.77 10.70
C ARG A 17 -28.03 4.34 11.66
N GLU A 18 -29.29 4.56 11.29
CA GLU A 18 -30.44 4.20 12.12
C GLU A 18 -30.65 2.67 12.24
N LEU A 19 -30.03 1.85 11.37
CA LEU A 19 -30.05 0.39 11.50
C LEU A 19 -29.23 -0.11 12.70
N GLY A 20 -28.39 0.73 13.31
CA GLY A 20 -27.55 0.36 14.43
C GLY A 20 -26.40 -0.57 14.03
N TYR A 21 -26.13 -1.58 14.86
CA TYR A 21 -25.04 -2.52 14.61
C TYR A 21 -25.41 -3.54 13.52
N ILE A 22 -24.65 -3.52 12.43
CA ILE A 22 -24.83 -4.42 11.29
C ILE A 22 -23.74 -5.49 11.33
N GLN A 23 -24.14 -6.75 11.15
CA GLN A 23 -23.20 -7.86 11.08
C GLN A 23 -22.34 -7.74 9.81
N ASN A 24 -21.03 -7.87 9.96
CA ASN A 24 -20.09 -7.84 8.84
C ASN A 24 -20.37 -8.99 7.86
N ALA A 25 -20.63 -8.65 6.60
CA ALA A 25 -20.93 -9.59 5.52
C ALA A 25 -19.71 -10.44 5.11
N ARG A 26 -18.48 -9.92 5.29
CA ARG A 26 -17.24 -10.56 4.83
C ARG A 26 -16.23 -10.67 5.97
N LYS A 27 -16.27 -11.79 6.69
CA LYS A 27 -15.37 -12.09 7.83
C LYS A 27 -13.93 -12.34 7.33
N GLY A 28 -12.95 -11.79 8.05
CA GLY A 28 -11.53 -12.08 7.82
C GLY A 28 -10.80 -11.22 6.78
N ASN A 29 -11.49 -10.27 6.13
CA ASN A 29 -10.87 -9.27 5.26
C ASN A 29 -10.76 -7.93 5.98
N ASP A 30 -9.61 -7.26 5.85
CA ASP A 30 -9.41 -5.89 6.35
C ASP A 30 -10.41 -4.90 5.69
N GLY A 31 -10.90 -5.23 4.49
CA GLY A 31 -11.94 -4.48 3.75
C GLY A 31 -13.40 -4.74 4.15
N GLY A 32 -13.68 -5.59 5.15
CA GLY A 32 -15.06 -6.01 5.44
C GLY A 32 -16.04 -4.88 5.80
N ILE A 33 -15.56 -3.80 6.42
CA ILE A 33 -16.40 -2.62 6.71
C ILE A 33 -16.79 -1.83 5.45
N GLY A 34 -15.88 -1.77 4.47
CA GLY A 34 -16.12 -1.10 3.18
C GLY A 34 -17.12 -1.90 2.37
N ASN A 35 -16.88 -3.20 2.24
CA ASN A 35 -17.79 -4.08 1.51
C ASN A 35 -19.19 -4.10 2.13
N THR A 36 -19.31 -4.08 3.47
CA THR A 36 -20.63 -4.00 4.13
C THR A 36 -21.36 -2.70 3.76
N LEU A 37 -20.67 -1.57 3.72
CA LEU A 37 -21.28 -0.30 3.30
C LEU A 37 -21.68 -0.33 1.81
N GLU A 38 -20.82 -0.86 0.95
CA GLU A 38 -21.10 -1.02 -0.49
C GLU A 38 -22.33 -1.90 -0.73
N ASP A 39 -22.42 -3.03 -0.03
CA ASP A 39 -23.56 -3.94 -0.10
C ASP A 39 -24.87 -3.23 0.32
N LEU A 40 -24.84 -2.43 1.40
CA LEU A 40 -26.00 -1.66 1.88
C LEU A 40 -26.42 -0.55 0.92
N LEU A 41 -25.48 0.01 0.17
CA LEU A 41 -25.73 1.04 -0.86
C LEU A 41 -26.04 0.42 -2.23
N GLY A 42 -26.00 -0.91 -2.38
CA GLY A 42 -26.16 -1.58 -3.68
C GLY A 42 -25.07 -1.19 -4.69
N ILE A 43 -23.87 -0.86 -4.19
CA ILE A 43 -22.69 -0.56 -5.00
C ILE A 43 -21.98 -1.88 -5.29
N THR A 44 -21.82 -2.20 -6.57
CA THR A 44 -21.08 -3.39 -6.98
C THR A 44 -19.59 -3.10 -6.91
N GLU A 45 -18.87 -3.91 -6.14
CA GLU A 45 -17.40 -3.87 -6.07
C GLU A 45 -16.79 -3.98 -7.48
N ASN A 46 -15.85 -3.10 -7.78
CA ASN A 46 -15.08 -3.14 -9.01
C ASN A 46 -13.65 -2.65 -8.72
N ASN A 47 -12.69 -3.11 -9.53
CA ASN A 47 -11.27 -2.77 -9.37
C ASN A 47 -10.85 -1.59 -10.26
N LEU A 48 -11.80 -0.82 -10.80
CA LEU A 48 -11.49 0.31 -11.65
C LEU A 48 -11.11 1.51 -10.77
N PRO A 49 -10.14 2.35 -11.18
CA PRO A 49 -9.77 3.56 -10.46
C PRO A 49 -10.79 4.68 -10.72
N ILE A 50 -12.07 4.39 -10.47
CA ILE A 50 -13.20 5.32 -10.63
C ILE A 50 -13.96 5.40 -9.31
N PRO A 51 -14.64 6.53 -9.03
CA PRO A 51 -15.39 6.67 -7.79
C PRO A 51 -16.52 5.63 -7.68
N ASN A 52 -16.69 5.04 -6.50
CA ASN A 52 -17.68 3.98 -6.27
C ASN A 52 -19.13 4.49 -6.03
N ALA A 53 -19.32 5.79 -5.82
CA ALA A 53 -20.63 6.44 -5.66
C ALA A 53 -20.78 7.65 -6.61
N ALA A 54 -20.76 7.36 -7.92
CA ALA A 54 -20.85 8.33 -9.01
C ALA A 54 -19.70 9.36 -9.03
N GLU A 55 -19.91 10.55 -8.45
CA GLU A 55 -18.86 11.58 -8.33
C GLU A 55 -18.02 11.42 -7.05
N TRP A 56 -18.43 10.51 -6.15
CA TRP A 56 -17.88 10.40 -4.80
C TRP A 56 -17.18 9.06 -4.61
N GLU A 57 -16.03 9.10 -3.92
CA GLU A 57 -15.33 7.91 -3.43
C GLU A 57 -15.64 7.70 -1.95
N LEU A 58 -16.22 6.54 -1.61
CA LEU A 58 -16.58 6.19 -0.25
C LEU A 58 -15.46 5.39 0.43
N LYS A 59 -15.00 5.90 1.57
CA LYS A 59 -14.05 5.19 2.45
C LYS A 59 -14.68 4.99 3.83
N THR A 60 -14.49 3.81 4.40
CA THR A 60 -14.93 3.50 5.76
C THR A 60 -13.73 3.28 6.68
N GLN A 61 -13.87 3.72 7.92
CA GLN A 61 -12.83 3.59 8.94
C GLN A 61 -13.48 3.52 10.32
N ARG A 62 -12.88 2.77 11.25
CA ARG A 62 -13.32 2.74 12.65
C ARG A 62 -12.85 4.01 13.36
N ILE A 63 -13.73 4.65 14.14
CA ILE A 63 -13.46 5.95 14.81
C ILE A 63 -12.17 5.93 15.65
N ASN A 64 -11.93 4.84 16.39
CA ASN A 64 -10.78 4.74 17.32
C ASN A 64 -9.59 3.95 16.74
N THR A 65 -9.46 3.83 15.42
CA THR A 65 -8.30 3.16 14.82
C THR A 65 -7.10 4.09 14.73
N THR A 66 -5.89 3.55 14.94
CA THR A 66 -4.63 4.24 14.66
C THR A 66 -4.13 3.97 13.23
N SER A 67 -4.82 3.10 12.48
CA SER A 67 -4.46 2.79 11.08
C SER A 67 -4.73 3.97 10.15
N LEU A 68 -3.87 4.14 9.15
CA LEU A 68 -4.06 5.12 8.09
C LEU A 68 -5.25 4.77 7.19
N THR A 69 -5.85 5.80 6.59
CA THR A 69 -6.89 5.64 5.56
C THR A 69 -6.25 5.47 4.20
N THR A 70 -6.44 4.32 3.57
CA THR A 70 -5.99 4.10 2.19
C THR A 70 -6.82 4.92 1.21
N LEU A 71 -6.18 5.86 0.52
CA LEU A 71 -6.83 6.68 -0.51
C LEU A 71 -6.96 5.88 -1.82
N PHE A 72 -5.84 5.48 -2.38
CA PHE A 72 -5.75 4.69 -3.62
C PHE A 72 -4.46 3.88 -3.66
N HIS A 73 -4.36 2.98 -4.63
CA HIS A 73 -3.16 2.20 -4.91
C HIS A 73 -2.62 2.59 -6.29
N PHE A 74 -1.30 2.61 -6.43
CA PHE A 74 -0.64 2.91 -7.69
C PHE A 74 0.66 2.11 -7.82
N GLU A 75 0.93 1.59 -9.01
CA GLU A 75 2.17 0.88 -9.32
C GLU A 75 3.26 1.86 -9.77
N PRO A 76 4.50 1.77 -9.24
CA PRO A 76 5.58 2.65 -9.65
C PRO A 76 5.82 2.64 -11.16
N SER A 77 6.03 3.83 -11.73
CA SER A 77 6.39 3.96 -13.14
C SER A 77 7.88 3.64 -13.38
N PRO A 78 8.24 2.98 -14.49
CA PRO A 78 7.35 2.44 -15.52
C PRO A 78 6.70 1.11 -15.08
N THR A 79 5.37 1.03 -15.20
CA THR A 79 4.56 -0.10 -14.72
C THR A 79 4.90 -1.42 -15.42
N ALA A 80 5.36 -1.36 -16.68
CA ALA A 80 5.79 -2.52 -17.45
C ALA A 80 6.94 -3.30 -16.79
N LEU A 81 7.80 -2.63 -16.01
CA LEU A 81 8.92 -3.29 -15.31
C LEU A 81 8.50 -3.99 -14.02
N LYS A 82 7.27 -3.76 -13.54
CA LYS A 82 6.76 -4.30 -12.27
C LYS A 82 7.79 -4.15 -11.14
N LEU A 83 8.23 -2.91 -10.89
CA LEU A 83 9.38 -2.60 -10.03
C LEU A 83 9.26 -3.19 -8.61
N VAL A 84 8.05 -3.36 -8.08
CA VAL A 84 7.83 -3.94 -6.77
C VAL A 84 8.28 -5.42 -6.72
N PRO A 85 7.71 -6.34 -7.53
CA PRO A 85 8.14 -7.73 -7.53
C PRO A 85 9.50 -7.98 -8.21
N SER A 86 9.95 -7.11 -9.14
CA SER A 86 11.21 -7.33 -9.88
C SER A 86 12.45 -6.73 -9.22
N LEU A 87 12.29 -5.67 -8.42
CA LEU A 87 13.40 -4.98 -7.77
C LEU A 87 13.20 -4.83 -6.25
N LEU A 88 12.10 -4.24 -5.79
CA LEU A 88 11.96 -3.87 -4.38
C LEU A 88 11.87 -5.09 -3.46
N LEU A 89 11.05 -6.08 -3.81
CA LEU A 89 10.88 -7.28 -2.99
C LEU A 89 12.14 -8.19 -3.01
N PRO A 90 12.76 -8.50 -4.17
CA PRO A 90 13.96 -9.33 -4.20
C PRO A 90 15.17 -8.68 -3.52
N CYS A 91 15.42 -7.40 -3.81
CA CYS A 91 16.61 -6.70 -3.30
C CYS A 91 16.40 -6.21 -1.87
N TYR A 92 15.25 -5.62 -1.57
CA TYR A 92 15.02 -4.92 -0.30
C TYR A 92 14.01 -5.59 0.63
N GLY A 93 13.42 -6.72 0.22
CA GLY A 93 12.51 -7.48 1.08
C GLY A 93 13.22 -8.20 2.23
N TRP A 94 12.43 -8.55 3.24
CA TRP A 94 12.85 -9.38 4.38
C TRP A 94 11.88 -10.54 4.57
N ARG A 95 12.28 -11.56 5.34
CA ARG A 95 11.44 -12.74 5.59
C ARG A 95 10.10 -12.33 6.20
N HIS A 96 9.00 -12.85 5.64
CA HIS A 96 7.66 -12.56 6.15
C HIS A 96 7.48 -13.16 7.56
N LYS A 97 6.77 -12.45 8.46
CA LYS A 97 6.56 -12.89 9.86
C LYS A 97 5.87 -14.25 9.99
N GLN A 98 5.06 -14.61 8.99
CA GLN A 98 4.32 -15.88 8.90
C GLN A 98 4.93 -16.86 7.88
N ALA A 99 6.13 -16.60 7.36
CA ALA A 99 6.88 -17.57 6.56
C ALA A 99 7.18 -18.81 7.42
N GLY A 100 7.02 -20.00 6.84
CA GLY A 100 7.11 -21.27 7.55
C GLY A 100 5.89 -21.65 8.39
N LYS A 101 4.89 -20.75 8.45
CA LYS A 101 3.64 -20.96 9.19
C LYS A 101 2.48 -20.99 8.21
N LYS A 102 1.95 -19.80 7.88
CA LYS A 102 0.86 -19.64 6.91
C LYS A 102 1.35 -19.67 5.46
N TYR A 103 2.59 -19.27 5.24
CA TYR A 103 3.22 -19.18 3.93
C TYR A 103 4.47 -20.06 3.87
N PRO A 104 4.99 -20.38 2.67
CA PRO A 104 6.25 -21.10 2.53
C PRO A 104 7.41 -20.46 3.30
N GLU A 105 8.44 -21.23 3.63
CA GLU A 105 9.65 -20.75 4.31
C GLU A 105 10.35 -19.60 3.56
N THR A 106 10.20 -19.59 2.24
CA THR A 106 10.78 -18.60 1.33
C THR A 106 9.95 -17.32 1.19
N GLU A 107 8.84 -17.17 1.91
CA GLU A 107 7.96 -16.00 1.77
C GLU A 107 8.67 -14.72 2.25
N MET A 108 8.67 -13.71 1.38
CA MET A 108 9.30 -12.41 1.62
C MET A 108 8.25 -11.32 1.77
N SER A 109 8.64 -10.21 2.40
CA SER A 109 7.80 -9.04 2.62
C SER A 109 8.58 -7.77 2.35
N PHE A 110 7.93 -6.82 1.69
CA PHE A 110 8.38 -5.44 1.59
C PHE A 110 7.20 -4.55 2.04
N ARG A 111 7.00 -4.44 3.36
CA ARG A 111 5.89 -3.71 3.96
C ARG A 111 6.40 -2.67 4.95
N GLN A 112 6.33 -1.40 4.59
CA GLN A 112 6.73 -0.30 5.46
C GLN A 112 5.93 0.96 5.11
N THR A 113 5.75 1.83 6.10
CA THR A 113 5.24 3.19 5.88
C THR A 113 6.43 4.09 5.56
N ILE A 114 6.41 4.72 4.38
CA ILE A 114 7.46 5.63 3.93
C ILE A 114 6.82 7.02 3.78
N HIS A 115 7.46 8.06 4.31
CA HIS A 115 6.96 9.44 4.24
C HIS A 115 8.09 10.41 3.89
N GLY A 116 7.74 11.68 3.64
CA GLY A 116 8.70 12.70 3.23
C GLY A 116 9.51 13.35 4.35
N LEU A 117 9.06 13.25 5.60
CA LEU A 117 9.66 14.00 6.72
C LEU A 117 11.08 13.51 7.08
N ASN A 118 11.24 12.19 7.24
CA ASN A 118 12.49 11.54 7.60
C ASN A 118 12.58 10.17 6.92
N ARG A 119 13.78 9.57 6.93
CA ARG A 119 13.99 8.18 6.53
C ARG A 119 13.36 7.20 7.53
N SER A 120 12.87 6.07 7.03
CA SER A 120 12.42 4.94 7.85
C SER A 120 13.61 4.26 8.54
N ASP A 121 13.33 3.38 9.51
CA ASP A 121 14.35 2.57 10.17
C ASP A 121 15.06 1.58 9.21
N ARG A 122 14.57 1.45 7.98
CA ARG A 122 15.19 0.70 6.88
C ARG A 122 15.76 1.63 5.80
N GLY A 123 15.96 2.91 6.09
CA GLY A 123 16.64 3.86 5.20
C GLY A 123 15.80 4.43 4.04
N PHE A 124 14.50 4.15 3.98
CA PHE A 124 13.64 4.61 2.88
C PHE A 124 12.99 5.97 3.15
N GLN A 125 12.84 6.80 2.12
CA GLN A 125 12.14 8.09 2.21
C GLN A 125 11.38 8.42 0.92
N VAL A 126 10.27 9.14 1.04
CA VAL A 126 9.57 9.74 -0.10
C VAL A 126 10.22 11.08 -0.43
N ILE A 127 10.61 11.29 -1.68
CA ILE A 127 11.11 12.58 -2.17
C ILE A 127 10.10 13.14 -3.18
N VAL A 128 9.66 14.37 -2.96
CA VAL A 128 8.81 15.10 -3.92
C VAL A 128 9.73 15.96 -4.78
N ASP A 129 9.87 15.59 -6.04
CA ASP A 129 10.61 16.36 -7.05
C ASP A 129 9.61 17.23 -7.81
N GLU A 130 9.52 18.49 -7.42
CA GLU A 130 8.62 19.46 -8.05
C GLU A 130 9.05 19.82 -9.47
N THR A 131 10.36 19.79 -9.75
CA THR A 131 10.91 20.14 -11.06
C THR A 131 10.47 19.13 -12.11
N SER A 132 10.65 17.83 -11.81
CA SER A 132 10.24 16.77 -12.73
C SER A 132 8.79 16.30 -12.53
N LYS A 133 8.08 16.87 -11.54
CA LYS A 133 6.72 16.51 -11.12
C LYS A 133 6.60 15.02 -10.78
N LYS A 134 7.53 14.51 -9.98
CA LYS A 134 7.61 13.10 -9.59
C LYS A 134 7.59 12.92 -8.07
N VAL A 135 7.02 11.79 -7.66
CA VAL A 135 7.21 11.24 -6.32
C VAL A 135 8.21 10.09 -6.45
N LEU A 136 9.34 10.20 -5.77
CA LEU A 136 10.43 9.25 -5.82
C LEU A 136 10.55 8.52 -4.48
N ILE A 137 11.02 7.28 -4.53
CA ILE A 137 11.43 6.53 -3.34
C ILE A 137 12.96 6.51 -3.31
N SER A 138 13.52 7.06 -2.23
CA SER A 138 14.97 7.03 -1.95
C SER A 138 15.27 5.93 -0.95
N PHE A 139 16.45 5.32 -1.07
CA PHE A 139 17.03 4.40 -0.10
C PHE A 139 18.44 4.86 0.23
N ASP A 140 18.81 4.77 1.51
CA ASP A 140 20.14 5.08 2.01
C ASP A 140 20.48 4.15 3.18
N TYR A 141 21.48 3.30 2.97
CA TYR A 141 21.87 2.27 3.91
C TYR A 141 22.44 2.86 5.21
N GLN A 142 22.98 4.09 5.17
CA GLN A 142 23.55 4.76 6.34
C GLN A 142 22.49 5.09 7.41
N PHE A 143 21.20 5.05 7.03
CA PHE A 143 20.06 5.31 7.91
C PHE A 143 19.30 4.03 8.30
N VAL A 144 19.86 2.86 7.99
CA VAL A 144 19.32 1.58 8.45
C VAL A 144 19.67 1.44 9.93
N ALA A 145 18.66 1.23 10.77
CA ALA A 145 18.86 1.05 12.20
C ALA A 145 19.58 -0.28 12.50
N GLU A 146 20.46 -0.30 13.49
CA GLU A 146 21.30 -1.45 13.91
C GLU A 146 20.51 -2.76 14.06
N LYS A 147 19.25 -2.69 14.51
CA LYS A 147 18.36 -3.87 14.63
C LYS A 147 18.10 -4.60 13.30
N HIS A 148 18.42 -3.97 12.16
CA HIS A 148 18.30 -4.55 10.83
C HIS A 148 19.67 -4.93 10.22
N ASP A 149 20.76 -4.97 10.99
CA ASP A 149 22.11 -5.28 10.49
C ASP A 149 22.21 -6.61 9.75
N GLN A 150 21.53 -7.66 10.23
CA GLN A 150 21.50 -8.95 9.53
C GLN A 150 20.82 -8.85 8.15
N TRP A 151 19.82 -7.99 8.02
CA TRP A 151 19.20 -7.68 6.73
C TRP A 151 20.15 -6.83 5.88
N LEU A 152 20.88 -5.89 6.50
CA LEU A 152 21.84 -5.01 5.84
C LEU A 152 23.04 -5.78 5.26
N GLN A 153 23.55 -6.78 5.97
CA GLN A 153 24.65 -7.65 5.54
C GLN A 153 24.33 -8.46 4.27
N ARG A 154 23.04 -8.63 3.93
CA ARG A 154 22.63 -9.24 2.65
C ARG A 154 22.99 -8.35 1.45
N PHE A 155 23.15 -7.04 1.65
CA PHE A 155 23.56 -6.10 0.61
C PHE A 155 25.08 -6.01 0.45
N GLU A 156 25.88 -6.36 1.47
CA GLU A 156 27.34 -6.34 1.38
C GLU A 156 27.90 -7.45 0.47
N ASN A 157 27.11 -8.51 0.23
CA ASN A 157 27.47 -9.65 -0.61
C ASN A 157 26.80 -9.65 -2.01
N GLY A 158 26.20 -8.52 -2.44
CA GLY A 158 25.48 -8.41 -3.72
C GLY A 158 25.14 -6.97 -4.12
N VAL A 159 24.49 -6.78 -5.28
CA VAL A 159 24.11 -5.46 -5.81
C VAL A 159 23.16 -4.74 -4.83
N GLY A 160 23.52 -3.54 -4.36
CA GLY A 160 22.57 -2.69 -3.61
C GLY A 160 23.12 -1.73 -2.54
N ILE A 161 24.44 -1.56 -2.41
CA ILE A 161 25.02 -0.61 -1.43
C ILE A 161 24.75 0.86 -1.81
N ASN A 162 24.47 1.14 -3.08
CA ASN A 162 24.16 2.50 -3.53
C ASN A 162 22.65 2.74 -3.58
N GLN A 163 22.24 4.02 -3.55
CA GLN A 163 20.86 4.50 -3.67
C GLN A 163 20.03 3.65 -4.65
N LEU A 164 18.70 3.62 -4.48
CA LEU A 164 17.74 3.13 -5.49
C LEU A 164 18.02 3.82 -6.84
N ASN A 165 18.95 3.28 -7.60
CA ASN A 165 19.40 3.83 -8.85
C ASN A 165 18.89 2.88 -9.93
N PRO A 166 17.85 3.30 -10.69
CA PRO A 166 17.27 2.47 -11.74
C PRO A 166 18.28 2.09 -12.83
N LEU A 167 19.44 2.75 -12.93
CA LEU A 167 20.51 2.39 -13.86
C LEU A 167 21.24 1.08 -13.51
N TYR A 168 21.13 0.57 -12.27
CA TYR A 168 21.68 -0.76 -11.94
C TYR A 168 20.91 -1.90 -12.63
N LEU A 169 19.65 -1.67 -13.05
CA LEU A 169 18.85 -2.66 -13.78
C LEU A 169 19.33 -2.88 -15.23
N LEU A 170 20.07 -1.93 -15.81
CA LEU A 170 20.54 -2.02 -17.20
C LEU A 170 21.89 -2.74 -17.34
N LYS A 171 22.66 -2.89 -16.24
CA LYS A 171 23.99 -3.52 -16.28
C LYS A 171 23.99 -5.04 -16.08
N ASN A 172 22.89 -5.61 -15.58
CA ASN A 172 22.80 -7.06 -15.30
C ASN A 172 21.98 -7.84 -16.33
N ASN A 173 21.62 -7.21 -17.45
CA ASN A 173 20.94 -7.84 -18.60
C ASN A 173 21.77 -7.74 -19.91
N GLN A 174 23.10 -7.66 -19.80
CA GLN A 174 24.04 -7.83 -20.91
C GLN A 174 25.01 -8.97 -20.61
#